data_AF-A0A814MAU2-F1
#
_entry.id   AF-A0A814MAU2-F1
#
_cell.length_a   1.000
_cell.length_b   1.000
_cell.length_c   1.000
_cell.angle_alpha   90.00
_cell.angle_beta   90.00
_cell.angle_gamma   90.00
#
_symmetry.space_group_name_H-M   'P 1'
#
loop_
_entity.id
_entity.type
_entity.pdbx_description
1 polymer ?
#
loop_
_entity_poly.entity_id
_entity_poly.type
_entity_poly.pdbx_seq_one_letter_code
_entity_poly.pdbx_strand_id
1 'polypeptide(L)'
;MPISAFQRIFDFGSKKDDTKNVSSSDAIQRLSDVEEMLNKKQQHLESQIDEEKQTAIRCSKQGNKRAALMALKRKKKYEKTLLQLDGTLTTLETQREYLQNASTNMDVLRVMKQAASALKKTNQNLDVDQVHDLMDDLAEQHTVAEEIANAISSPVGTSDLYNDADLERELELLAQEEIKDDMMKIEPLPDVPSHQTGTIKTHNQSEEIRELEAWAQ
;
A
#
# COMPACT_ATOMS: atom_id res chain seq x y z
N MET A 1 2.19 -37.95 -52.45
CA MET A 1 1.38 -36.91 -51.78
C MET A 1 1.19 -37.34 -50.33
N PRO A 2 1.89 -36.74 -49.37
CA PRO A 2 1.85 -37.14 -47.97
C PRO A 2 0.54 -36.67 -47.31
N ILE A 3 -0.11 -37.58 -46.59
CA ILE A 3 -1.33 -37.30 -45.83
C ILE A 3 -0.94 -36.47 -44.60
N SER A 4 -1.56 -35.28 -44.49
CA SER A 4 -1.29 -34.22 -43.52
C SER A 4 -1.16 -34.70 -42.07
N ALA A 5 0.03 -34.50 -41.52
CA ALA A 5 0.34 -34.58 -40.08
C ALA A 5 -0.14 -33.34 -39.29
N PHE A 6 -1.29 -32.76 -39.67
CA PHE A 6 -1.84 -31.55 -39.04
C PHE A 6 -3.24 -31.75 -38.43
N GLN A 7 -3.84 -32.94 -38.55
CA GLN A 7 -5.16 -33.25 -37.99
C GLN A 7 -5.11 -33.97 -36.62
N ARG A 8 -3.93 -34.11 -36.00
CA ARG A 8 -3.72 -34.90 -34.76
C ARG A 8 -3.24 -34.10 -33.55
N ILE A 9 -3.29 -32.76 -33.61
CA ILE A 9 -2.95 -31.88 -32.47
C ILE A 9 -4.20 -31.24 -31.83
N PHE A 10 -5.40 -31.47 -32.38
CA PHE A 10 -6.66 -30.92 -31.87
C PHE A 10 -7.61 -31.95 -31.23
N ASP A 11 -7.11 -33.16 -30.95
CA ASP A 11 -7.88 -34.23 -30.28
C ASP A 11 -7.19 -34.74 -29.00
N PHE A 12 -6.27 -33.93 -28.44
CA PHE A 12 -5.67 -34.22 -27.14
C PHE A 12 -6.52 -33.61 -26.04
N GLY A 13 -7.51 -34.37 -25.59
CA GLY A 13 -7.97 -34.32 -24.21
C GLY A 13 -8.81 -33.10 -23.88
N SER A 14 -10.07 -33.15 -24.27
CA SER A 14 -11.17 -32.72 -23.40
C SER A 14 -11.19 -33.56 -22.12
N LYS A 15 -10.14 -33.44 -21.30
CA LYS A 15 -10.30 -33.60 -19.85
C LYS A 15 -11.11 -32.38 -19.45
N LYS A 16 -12.40 -32.59 -19.20
CA LYS A 16 -13.13 -31.81 -18.21
C LYS A 16 -12.17 -31.65 -17.05
N ASP A 17 -11.58 -30.47 -16.93
CA ASP A 17 -10.79 -30.16 -15.77
C ASP A 17 -11.75 -30.32 -14.61
N ASP A 18 -11.37 -31.16 -13.65
CA ASP A 18 -12.06 -31.26 -12.39
C ASP A 18 -11.91 -29.88 -11.73
N THR A 19 -12.79 -28.94 -12.08
CA THR A 19 -13.29 -27.97 -11.12
C THR A 19 -14.01 -28.80 -10.06
N LYS A 20 -13.24 -29.51 -9.23
CA LYS A 20 -13.67 -29.94 -7.91
C LYS A 20 -14.33 -28.69 -7.36
N ASN A 21 -15.64 -28.75 -7.13
CA ASN A 21 -16.40 -27.64 -6.56
C ASN A 21 -15.60 -27.11 -5.38
N VAL A 22 -14.85 -26.03 -5.60
CA VAL A 22 -14.05 -25.42 -4.56
C VAL A 22 -15.11 -24.89 -3.62
N SER A 23 -15.20 -25.48 -2.44
CA SER A 23 -16.16 -25.03 -1.45
C SER A 23 -15.92 -23.55 -1.20
N SER A 24 -16.98 -22.77 -0.98
CA SER A 24 -16.84 -21.35 -0.60
C SER A 24 -15.85 -21.19 0.57
N SER A 25 -15.88 -22.14 1.51
CA SER A 25 -14.92 -22.22 2.62
C SER A 25 -13.47 -22.41 2.17
N ASP A 26 -13.21 -23.25 1.17
CA ASP A 26 -11.86 -23.52 0.66
C ASP A 26 -11.31 -22.29 -0.09
N ALA A 27 -12.17 -21.59 -0.83
CA ALA A 27 -11.82 -20.35 -1.52
C ALA A 27 -11.50 -19.22 -0.52
N ILE A 28 -12.33 -19.06 0.52
CA ILE A 28 -12.12 -18.08 1.61
C ILE A 28 -10.79 -18.36 2.34
N GLN A 29 -10.47 -19.64 2.60
CA GLN A 29 -9.21 -20.01 3.24
C GLN A 29 -8.02 -19.66 2.35
N ARG A 30 -8.07 -20.01 1.07
CA ARG A 30 -7.00 -19.68 0.11
C ARG A 30 -6.78 -18.18 -0.03
N LEU A 31 -7.84 -17.38 -0.06
CA LEU A 31 -7.73 -15.92 -0.08
C LEU A 31 -7.01 -15.42 1.18
N SER A 32 -7.37 -15.96 2.34
CA SER A 32 -6.74 -15.61 3.62
C SER A 32 -5.24 -15.99 3.66
N ASP A 33 -4.88 -17.16 3.16
CA ASP A 33 -3.48 -17.60 3.08
C ASP A 33 -2.65 -16.70 2.14
N VAL A 34 -3.25 -16.26 1.02
CA VAL A 34 -2.61 -15.33 0.07
C VAL A 34 -2.47 -13.95 0.68
N GLU A 35 -3.49 -13.43 1.37
CA GLU A 35 -3.41 -12.17 2.11
C GLU A 35 -2.28 -12.19 3.16
N GLU A 36 -2.12 -13.28 3.92
CA GLU A 36 -1.03 -13.41 4.89
C GLU A 36 0.34 -13.38 4.21
N MET A 37 0.47 -14.07 3.07
CA MET A 37 1.70 -14.07 2.27
C MET A 37 2.02 -12.69 1.70
N LEU A 38 1.01 -11.96 1.21
CA LEU A 38 1.16 -10.59 0.70
C LEU A 38 1.53 -9.62 1.82
N ASN A 39 0.94 -9.74 3.01
CA ASN A 39 1.30 -8.95 4.18
C ASN A 39 2.77 -9.16 4.59
N LYS A 40 3.27 -10.41 4.60
CA LYS A 40 4.69 -10.70 4.84
C LYS A 40 5.59 -10.06 3.78
N LYS A 41 5.16 -10.08 2.51
CA LYS A 41 5.89 -9.44 1.41
C LYS A 41 5.91 -7.92 1.53
N GLN A 42 4.82 -7.31 2.00
CA GLN A 42 4.75 -5.88 2.31
C GLN A 42 5.78 -5.51 3.39
N GLN A 43 5.80 -6.22 4.52
CA GLN A 43 6.78 -5.98 5.59
C GLN A 43 8.23 -6.11 5.09
N HIS A 44 8.48 -7.08 4.21
CA HIS A 44 9.80 -7.23 3.60
C HIS A 44 10.15 -6.05 2.68
N LEU A 45 9.22 -5.56 1.87
CA LEU A 45 9.42 -4.40 1.00
C LEU A 45 9.65 -3.12 1.82
N GLU A 46 8.92 -2.92 2.91
CA GLU A 46 9.12 -1.80 3.85
C GLU A 46 10.54 -1.83 4.44
N SER A 47 11.00 -3.00 4.90
CA SER A 47 12.39 -3.17 5.36
C SER A 47 13.41 -2.83 4.27
N GLN A 48 13.18 -3.26 3.02
CA GLN A 48 14.07 -2.94 1.90
C GLN A 48 14.08 -1.45 1.55
N ILE A 49 12.94 -0.77 1.67
CA ILE A 49 12.82 0.69 1.46
C ILE A 49 13.70 1.42 2.48
N ASP A 50 13.62 1.02 3.75
CA ASP A 50 14.42 1.60 4.83
C ASP A 50 15.92 1.32 4.65
N GLU A 51 16.29 0.09 4.27
CA GLU A 51 17.68 -0.27 3.98
C GLU A 51 18.28 0.55 2.84
N GLU A 52 17.53 0.76 1.75
CA GLU A 52 17.99 1.58 0.63
C GLU A 52 18.04 3.07 0.99
N LYS A 53 17.10 3.56 1.82
CA LYS A 53 17.16 4.93 2.38
C LYS A 53 18.44 5.13 3.18
N GLN A 54 18.77 4.21 4.09
CA GLN A 54 20.00 4.27 4.89
C GLN A 54 21.26 4.13 4.03
N THR A 55 21.19 3.32 2.97
CA THR A 55 22.29 3.18 2.01
C THR A 55 22.51 4.48 1.23
N ALA A 56 21.44 5.14 0.78
CA ALA A 56 21.52 6.43 0.09
C ALA A 56 22.18 7.50 0.98
N ILE A 57 21.72 7.59 2.24
CA ILE A 57 22.29 8.47 3.26
C ILE A 57 23.79 8.22 3.46
N ARG A 58 24.18 6.96 3.68
CA ARG A 58 25.58 6.58 3.88
C ARG A 58 26.46 6.93 2.68
N CYS A 59 26.00 6.64 1.47
CA CYS A 59 26.72 6.99 0.25
C CYS A 59 26.82 8.51 0.06
N SER A 60 25.80 9.27 0.46
CA SER A 60 25.80 10.73 0.44
C SER A 60 26.88 11.29 1.36
N LYS A 61 26.95 10.82 2.62
CA LYS A 61 27.98 11.21 3.59
C LYS A 61 29.41 10.90 3.11
N GLN A 62 29.58 9.84 2.33
CA GLN A 62 30.86 9.47 1.72
C GLN A 62 31.21 10.28 0.45
N GLY A 63 30.35 11.22 0.03
CA GLY A 63 30.52 11.99 -1.21
C GLY A 63 30.24 11.19 -2.48
N ASN A 64 29.72 9.96 -2.38
CA ASN A 64 29.44 9.10 -3.52
C ASN A 64 28.00 9.30 -4.03
N LYS A 65 27.78 10.46 -4.67
CA LYS A 65 26.46 10.87 -5.23
C LYS A 65 25.88 9.80 -6.17
N ARG A 66 26.70 9.18 -7.02
CA ARG A 66 26.24 8.15 -7.98
C ARG A 66 25.67 6.92 -7.27
N ALA A 67 26.35 6.42 -6.24
CA ALA A 67 25.86 5.28 -5.47
C ALA A 67 24.59 5.63 -4.68
N ALA A 68 24.53 6.84 -4.12
CA ALA A 68 23.34 7.33 -3.42
C ALA A 68 22.11 7.41 -4.33
N LEU A 69 22.26 7.97 -5.54
CA LEU A 69 21.19 8.02 -6.53
C LEU A 69 20.72 6.62 -6.97
N MET A 70 21.65 5.67 -7.12
CA MET A 70 21.28 4.28 -7.43
C MET A 70 20.47 3.62 -6.31
N ALA A 71 20.80 3.90 -5.04
CA ALA A 71 20.02 3.43 -3.90
C ALA A 71 18.61 4.04 -3.88
N LEU A 72 18.49 5.36 -4.12
CA LEU A 72 17.18 6.01 -4.24
C LEU A 72 16.33 5.47 -5.40
N LYS A 73 16.95 5.10 -6.53
CA LYS A 73 16.24 4.41 -7.63
C LYS A 73 15.67 3.06 -7.19
N ARG A 74 16.43 2.27 -6.41
CA ARG A 74 15.94 0.98 -5.87
C ARG A 74 14.84 1.20 -4.84
N LYS A 75 15.00 2.17 -3.93
CA LYS A 75 13.97 2.61 -2.98
C LYS A 75 12.65 2.91 -3.69
N LYS A 76 12.65 3.80 -4.70
CA LYS A 76 11.43 4.14 -5.45
C LYS A 76 10.77 2.95 -6.14
N LYS A 77 11.57 1.99 -6.61
CA LYS A 77 11.04 0.76 -7.21
C LYS A 77 10.31 -0.09 -6.16
N TYR A 78 10.86 -0.20 -4.95
CA TYR A 78 10.20 -0.92 -3.86
C TYR A 78 8.93 -0.20 -3.37
N GLU A 79 8.96 1.12 -3.20
CA GLU A 79 7.78 1.93 -2.84
C GLU A 79 6.63 1.75 -3.84
N LYS A 80 6.96 1.73 -5.13
CA LYS A 80 5.98 1.46 -6.18
C LYS A 80 5.38 0.06 -6.09
N THR A 81 6.24 -0.93 -5.85
CA THR A 81 5.79 -2.33 -5.72
C THR A 81 4.90 -2.49 -4.48
N LEU A 82 5.22 -1.78 -3.41
CA LEU A 82 4.43 -1.73 -2.18
C LEU A 82 3.04 -1.13 -2.45
N LEU A 83 2.94 -0.02 -3.17
CA LEU A 83 1.66 0.59 -3.54
C LEU A 83 0.78 -0.34 -4.39
N GLN A 84 1.38 -1.08 -5.32
CA GLN A 84 0.64 -2.08 -6.12
C GLN A 84 0.12 -3.23 -5.25
N LEU A 85 0.91 -3.65 -4.26
CA LEU A 85 0.56 -4.72 -3.34
C LEU A 85 -0.61 -4.29 -2.44
N ASP A 86 -0.62 -3.05 -1.96
CA ASP A 86 -1.72 -2.47 -1.16
C ASP A 86 -3.06 -2.49 -1.91
N GLY A 87 -3.07 -2.07 -3.18
CA GLY A 87 -4.26 -2.17 -4.03
C GLY A 87 -4.71 -3.61 -4.27
N THR A 88 -3.75 -4.55 -4.37
CA THR A 88 -4.04 -5.98 -4.52
C THR A 88 -4.66 -6.55 -3.24
N LEU A 89 -4.13 -6.20 -2.07
CA LEU A 89 -4.67 -6.61 -0.77
C LEU A 89 -6.11 -6.13 -0.59
N THR A 90 -6.37 -4.83 -0.82
CA THR A 90 -7.72 -4.25 -0.74
C THR A 90 -8.72 -5.01 -1.63
N THR A 91 -8.28 -5.38 -2.83
CA THR A 91 -9.10 -6.14 -3.79
C THR A 91 -9.41 -7.55 -3.28
N LEU A 92 -8.41 -8.26 -2.73
CA LEU A 92 -8.59 -9.60 -2.18
C LEU A 92 -9.49 -9.60 -0.94
N GLU A 93 -9.30 -8.63 -0.05
CA GLU A 93 -10.13 -8.47 1.16
C GLU A 93 -11.61 -8.27 0.79
N THR A 94 -11.86 -7.38 -0.18
CA THR A 94 -13.19 -7.13 -0.73
C THR A 94 -13.81 -8.41 -1.33
N GLN A 95 -13.03 -9.20 -2.06
CA GLN A 95 -13.51 -10.48 -2.62
C GLN A 95 -13.82 -11.52 -1.55
N ARG A 96 -13.01 -11.60 -0.49
CA ARG A 96 -13.27 -12.49 0.64
C ARG A 96 -14.58 -12.10 1.33
N GLU A 97 -14.81 -10.81 1.56
CA GLU A 97 -16.07 -10.30 2.11
C GLU A 97 -17.26 -10.67 1.22
N TYR A 98 -17.15 -10.47 -0.10
CA TYR A 98 -18.19 -10.90 -1.04
C TYR A 98 -18.47 -12.40 -0.95
N LEU A 99 -17.44 -13.25 -0.93
CA LEU A 99 -17.63 -14.70 -0.81
C LEU A 99 -18.26 -15.10 0.54
N GLN A 100 -17.89 -14.42 1.63
CA GLN A 100 -18.50 -14.64 2.94
C GLN A 100 -19.99 -14.25 2.96
N ASN A 101 -20.32 -13.10 2.36
CA ASN A 101 -21.70 -12.64 2.21
C ASN A 101 -22.50 -13.58 1.32
N ALA A 102 -21.95 -14.01 0.19
CA ALA A 102 -22.58 -14.97 -0.71
C ALA A 102 -22.81 -16.33 -0.02
N SER A 103 -21.83 -16.83 0.74
CA SER A 103 -21.96 -18.07 1.51
C SER A 103 -23.07 -17.95 2.56
N THR A 104 -23.14 -16.83 3.28
CA THR A 104 -24.19 -16.56 4.26
C THR A 104 -25.58 -16.48 3.61
N ASN A 105 -25.69 -15.77 2.49
CA ASN A 105 -26.93 -15.66 1.73
C ASN A 105 -27.39 -17.04 1.23
N MET A 106 -26.46 -17.87 0.75
CA MET A 106 -26.74 -19.24 0.33
C MET A 106 -27.28 -20.10 1.50
N ASP A 107 -26.70 -19.95 2.70
CA ASP A 107 -27.16 -20.65 3.89
C ASP A 107 -28.57 -20.21 4.31
N VAL A 108 -28.87 -18.91 4.28
CA VAL A 108 -30.21 -18.37 4.53
C VAL A 108 -31.21 -18.96 3.53
N LEU A 109 -30.88 -18.94 2.23
CA LEU A 109 -31.74 -19.52 1.19
C LEU A 109 -31.94 -21.03 1.38
N ARG A 110 -30.90 -21.76 1.82
CA ARG A 110 -31.02 -23.19 2.13
C ARG A 110 -32.00 -23.44 3.27
N VAL A 111 -31.96 -22.62 4.32
CA VAL A 111 -32.94 -22.67 5.42
C VAL A 111 -34.34 -22.32 4.94
N MET A 112 -34.49 -21.28 4.10
CA MET A 112 -35.77 -20.91 3.51
C MET A 112 -36.36 -22.05 2.64
N LYS A 113 -35.53 -22.73 1.85
CA LYS A 113 -35.93 -23.91 1.06
C LYS A 113 -36.41 -25.05 1.95
N GLN A 114 -35.71 -25.33 3.05
CA GLN A 114 -36.12 -26.34 4.02
C GLN A 114 -37.46 -25.97 4.68
N ALA A 115 -37.62 -24.71 5.09
CA ALA A 115 -38.87 -24.19 5.66
C ALA A 115 -40.02 -24.27 4.65
N ALA A 116 -39.82 -23.84 3.41
CA ALA A 116 -40.80 -23.95 2.33
C ALA A 116 -41.18 -25.41 2.04
N SER A 117 -40.20 -26.32 2.05
CA SER A 117 -40.44 -27.77 1.89
C SER A 117 -41.25 -28.35 3.05
N ALA A 118 -41.00 -27.91 4.29
CA ALA A 118 -41.78 -28.31 5.46
C ALA A 118 -43.21 -27.75 5.39
N LEU A 119 -43.37 -26.46 5.05
CA LEU A 119 -44.67 -25.82 4.87
C LEU A 119 -45.48 -26.45 3.73
N LYS A 120 -44.84 -26.84 2.61
CA LYS A 120 -45.47 -27.58 1.50
C LYS A 120 -45.99 -28.95 1.92
N LYS A 121 -45.31 -29.62 2.85
CA LYS A 121 -45.79 -30.89 3.44
C LYS A 121 -46.98 -30.68 4.37
N THR A 122 -47.13 -29.49 4.95
CA THR A 122 -48.22 -29.15 5.89
C THR A 122 -49.40 -28.45 5.21
N ASN A 123 -49.21 -27.76 4.08
CA ASN A 123 -50.23 -26.99 3.37
C ASN A 123 -50.06 -27.18 1.85
N GLN A 124 -51.12 -27.59 1.15
CA GLN A 124 -51.07 -27.84 -0.29
C GLN A 124 -50.83 -26.52 -1.07
N ASN A 125 -49.85 -26.54 -1.98
CA ASN A 125 -49.52 -25.52 -3.00
C ASN A 125 -48.67 -24.32 -2.56
N LEU A 126 -47.41 -24.56 -2.14
CA LEU A 126 -46.35 -23.54 -2.26
C LEU A 126 -45.37 -23.90 -3.39
N ASP A 127 -45.11 -22.90 -4.24
CA ASP A 127 -44.22 -22.95 -5.40
C ASP A 127 -42.76 -22.92 -4.95
N VAL A 128 -42.03 -24.01 -5.18
CA VAL A 128 -40.63 -24.21 -4.76
C VAL A 128 -39.66 -23.84 -5.89
N ASP A 129 -40.18 -23.70 -7.11
CA ASP A 129 -39.37 -23.56 -8.32
C ASP A 129 -38.69 -22.18 -8.35
N GLN A 130 -39.36 -21.13 -7.86
CA GLN A 130 -38.80 -19.78 -7.72
C GLN A 130 -37.57 -19.69 -6.78
N VAL A 131 -37.44 -20.58 -5.80
CA VAL A 131 -36.27 -20.60 -4.91
C VAL A 131 -35.06 -21.27 -5.59
N HIS A 132 -35.32 -22.16 -6.55
CA HIS A 132 -34.25 -22.79 -7.33
C HIS A 132 -33.67 -21.80 -8.34
N ASP A 133 -34.53 -21.07 -9.05
CA ASP A 133 -34.13 -20.04 -10.01
C ASP A 133 -33.29 -18.94 -9.33
N LEU A 134 -33.67 -18.50 -8.13
CA LEU A 134 -32.90 -17.52 -7.36
C LEU A 134 -31.51 -18.03 -6.93
N MET A 135 -31.35 -19.35 -6.72
CA MET A 135 -30.04 -19.94 -6.41
C MET A 135 -29.14 -20.02 -7.64
N ASP A 136 -29.71 -20.25 -8.81
CA ASP A 136 -28.98 -20.34 -10.07
C ASP A 136 -28.56 -18.93 -10.55
N ASP A 137 -29.45 -17.92 -10.42
CA ASP A 137 -29.14 -16.51 -10.71
C ASP A 137 -28.00 -15.96 -9.83
N LEU A 138 -27.94 -16.37 -8.56
CA LEU A 138 -26.88 -15.97 -7.64
C LEU A 138 -25.52 -16.63 -7.97
N ALA A 139 -25.55 -17.83 -8.56
CA ALA A 139 -24.35 -18.54 -8.98
C ALA A 139 -23.78 -17.99 -10.30
N GLU A 140 -24.62 -17.36 -11.14
CA GLU A 140 -24.22 -16.78 -12.42
C GLU A 140 -23.69 -15.33 -12.30
N GLN A 141 -23.94 -14.66 -11.17
CA GLN A 141 -23.30 -13.38 -10.87
C GLN A 141 -21.85 -13.60 -10.44
N HIS A 142 -20.89 -13.27 -11.33
CA HIS A 142 -19.75 -12.37 -11.10
C HIS A 142 -18.58 -12.65 -12.07
N THR A 143 -18.14 -11.60 -12.78
CA THR A 143 -16.88 -11.58 -13.55
C THR A 143 -15.96 -10.53 -12.92
N VAL A 144 -15.20 -10.93 -11.89
CA VAL A 144 -14.21 -10.07 -11.19
C VAL A 144 -12.77 -10.36 -11.65
N ALA A 145 -12.56 -11.49 -12.34
CA ALA A 145 -11.24 -11.91 -12.82
C ALA A 145 -10.59 -10.89 -13.77
N GLU A 146 -11.39 -10.15 -14.54
CA GLU A 146 -10.90 -9.17 -15.51
C GLU A 146 -10.41 -7.88 -14.84
N GLU A 147 -11.05 -7.44 -13.76
CA GLU A 147 -10.58 -6.32 -12.94
C GLU A 147 -9.28 -6.67 -12.21
N ILE A 148 -9.14 -7.90 -11.70
CA ILE A 148 -7.89 -8.41 -11.12
C ILE A 148 -6.77 -8.40 -12.17
N ALA A 149 -7.05 -8.94 -13.36
CA ALA A 149 -6.08 -8.97 -14.44
C ALA A 149 -5.64 -7.55 -14.83
N ASN A 150 -6.55 -6.58 -14.83
CA ASN A 150 -6.23 -5.19 -15.14
C ASN A 150 -5.50 -4.45 -14.01
N ALA A 151 -5.85 -4.71 -12.74
CA ALA A 151 -5.18 -4.15 -11.57
C ALA A 151 -3.74 -4.69 -11.41
N ILE A 152 -3.54 -5.99 -11.70
CA ILE A 152 -2.22 -6.64 -11.65
C ILE A 152 -1.38 -6.30 -12.88
N SER A 153 -2.00 -6.26 -14.08
CA SER A 153 -1.24 -6.16 -15.33
C SER A 153 -0.86 -4.75 -15.72
N SER A 154 -1.42 -3.71 -15.10
CA SER A 154 -1.10 -2.32 -15.44
C SER A 154 0.40 -2.05 -15.23
N PRO A 155 1.21 -1.99 -16.32
CA PRO A 155 2.60 -1.66 -16.20
C PRO A 155 2.64 -0.16 -15.96
N VAL A 156 2.65 0.25 -14.70
CA VAL A 156 2.83 1.66 -14.36
C VAL A 156 4.14 2.08 -15.01
N GLY A 157 4.09 3.10 -15.88
CA GLY A 157 5.22 3.53 -16.69
C GLY A 157 6.51 3.64 -15.87
N THR A 158 7.56 2.99 -16.33
CA THR A 158 8.89 3.05 -15.73
C THR A 158 9.67 4.28 -16.17
N SER A 159 9.18 5.06 -17.13
CA SER A 159 10.00 6.12 -17.74
C SER A 159 10.11 7.40 -16.89
N ASP A 160 9.08 7.77 -16.12
CA ASP A 160 9.07 9.06 -15.37
C ASP A 160 9.58 8.97 -13.93
N LEU A 161 9.67 7.77 -13.35
CA LEU A 161 10.00 7.61 -11.92
C LEU A 161 11.50 7.75 -11.61
N TYR A 162 12.35 7.86 -12.64
CA TYR A 162 13.81 7.85 -12.51
C TYR A 162 14.48 9.14 -13.00
N ASN A 163 13.74 10.26 -13.02
CA ASN A 163 14.33 11.56 -13.32
C ASN A 163 15.43 11.88 -12.31
N ASP A 164 16.68 11.99 -12.78
CA ASP A 164 17.83 12.24 -11.92
C ASP A 164 17.68 13.56 -11.16
N ALA A 165 17.06 14.59 -11.75
CA ALA A 165 16.84 15.88 -11.06
C ALA A 165 15.92 15.75 -9.82
N ASP A 166 14.91 14.88 -9.88
CA ASP A 166 14.00 14.67 -8.75
C ASP A 166 14.66 13.84 -7.65
N LEU A 167 15.48 12.86 -8.03
CA LEU A 167 16.25 12.05 -7.10
C LEU A 167 17.34 12.87 -6.41
N GLU A 168 17.95 13.82 -7.13
CA GLU A 168 18.93 14.74 -6.54
C GLU A 168 18.30 15.64 -5.50
N ARG A 169 17.10 16.16 -5.77
CA ARG A 169 16.33 16.94 -4.79
C ARG A 169 15.97 16.11 -3.55
N GLU A 170 15.52 14.87 -3.75
CA GLU A 170 15.23 13.94 -2.64
C GLU A 170 16.49 13.65 -1.81
N LEU A 171 17.63 13.45 -2.46
CA LEU A 171 18.92 13.24 -1.80
C LEU A 171 19.33 14.44 -0.94
N GLU A 172 19.13 15.65 -1.45
CA GLU A 172 19.44 16.90 -0.73
C GLU A 172 18.52 17.07 0.50
N LEU A 173 17.22 16.78 0.35
CA LEU A 173 16.28 16.78 1.47
C LEU A 173 16.66 15.77 2.55
N LEU A 174 17.03 14.55 2.16
CA LEU A 174 17.48 13.51 3.10
C LEU A 174 18.77 13.92 3.83
N ALA A 175 19.73 14.52 3.12
CA ALA A 175 20.94 15.04 3.75
C ALA A 175 20.63 16.17 4.75
N GLN A 176 19.71 17.07 4.41
CA GLN A 176 19.30 18.16 5.29
C GLN A 176 18.53 17.67 6.53
N GLU A 177 17.68 16.66 6.38
CA GLU A 177 16.95 16.01 7.47
C GLU A 177 17.92 15.32 8.43
N GLU A 178 18.91 14.60 7.90
CA GLU A 178 19.94 13.95 8.70
C GLU A 178 20.82 14.96 9.46
N ILE A 179 21.19 16.09 8.84
CA ILE A 179 21.92 17.16 9.52
C ILE A 179 21.09 17.71 10.70
N LYS A 180 19.78 17.89 10.53
CA LYS A 180 18.89 18.35 11.61
C LYS A 180 18.80 17.32 12.74
N ASP A 181 18.69 16.04 12.41
CA ASP A 181 18.68 14.93 13.37
C ASP A 181 20.00 14.85 14.15
N ASP A 182 21.13 14.97 13.46
CA ASP A 182 22.46 14.99 14.08
C ASP A 182 22.62 16.24 14.98
N MET A 183 22.07 17.39 14.60
CA MET A 183 22.03 18.60 15.45
C MET A 183 21.14 18.45 16.68
N MET A 184 19.99 17.77 16.58
CA MET A 184 19.11 17.49 17.73
C MET A 184 19.71 16.51 18.73
N LYS A 185 20.63 15.63 18.28
CA LYS A 185 21.36 14.69 19.15
C LYS A 185 22.53 15.33 19.91
N ILE A 186 22.94 16.55 19.55
CA ILE A 186 23.96 17.29 20.30
C ILE A 186 23.28 17.87 21.54
N GLU A 187 23.67 17.38 22.72
CA GLU A 187 23.20 17.79 24.05
C GLU A 187 23.17 19.32 24.26
N PRO A 188 22.31 19.84 25.16
CA PRO A 188 22.25 21.27 25.45
C PRO A 188 23.63 21.81 25.82
N LEU A 189 23.99 22.93 25.18
CA LEU A 189 25.23 23.66 25.44
C LEU A 189 25.45 23.80 26.95
N PRO A 190 26.69 23.59 27.45
CA PRO A 190 26.99 23.78 28.86
C PRO A 190 26.58 25.20 29.29
N ASP A 191 25.92 25.29 30.44
CA ASP A 191 25.40 26.54 30.98
C ASP A 191 26.56 27.55 31.09
N VAL A 192 26.47 28.64 30.34
CA VAL A 192 27.51 29.67 30.31
C VAL A 192 27.62 30.27 31.72
N PRO A 193 28.84 30.42 32.28
CA PRO A 193 29.01 31.03 33.59
C PRO A 193 28.35 32.41 33.60
N SER A 194 27.33 32.58 34.43
CA SER A 194 26.70 33.88 34.69
C SER A 194 27.70 34.76 35.42
N HIS A 195 28.60 35.39 34.67
CA HIS A 195 29.41 36.48 35.21
C HIS A 195 28.52 37.72 35.19
N GLN A 196 28.12 38.14 36.39
CA GLN A 196 27.36 39.38 36.62
C GLN A 196 28.02 40.53 35.85
N THR A 197 27.44 40.91 34.71
CA THR A 197 27.80 42.16 34.05
C THR A 197 27.24 43.27 34.93
N GLY A 198 28.17 44.06 35.50
CA GLY A 198 27.85 45.20 36.33
C GLY A 198 26.82 46.09 35.64
N THR A 199 25.84 46.52 36.43
CA THR A 199 24.77 47.46 36.09
C THR A 199 25.24 48.55 35.12
N ILE A 200 24.76 48.51 33.89
CA ILE A 200 24.82 49.65 32.98
C ILE A 200 23.93 50.73 33.60
N LYS A 201 24.56 51.80 34.12
CA LYS A 201 23.85 53.02 34.48
C LYS A 201 23.15 53.52 33.22
N THR A 202 21.82 53.61 33.26
CA THR A 202 21.02 54.31 32.25
C THR A 202 21.51 55.75 32.16
N HIS A 203 22.33 56.03 31.14
CA HIS A 203 22.84 57.37 30.83
C HIS A 203 21.64 58.21 30.38
N ASN A 204 21.28 59.18 31.21
CA ASN A 204 20.08 59.98 31.02
C ASN A 204 20.33 61.03 29.93
N GLN A 205 19.91 60.72 28.70
CA GLN A 205 20.06 61.57 27.51
C GLN A 205 19.49 62.99 27.68
N SER A 206 18.67 63.24 28.70
CA SER A 206 18.13 64.57 28.98
C SER A 206 19.17 65.57 29.49
N GLU A 207 20.27 65.12 30.11
CA GLU A 207 21.32 66.02 30.62
C GLU A 207 22.27 66.46 29.49
N GLU A 208 22.63 65.55 28.57
CA GLU A 208 23.47 65.87 27.41
C GLU A 208 22.78 66.86 26.44
N ILE A 209 21.47 66.72 26.23
CA ILE A 209 20.70 67.66 25.38
C ILE A 209 20.69 69.07 25.99
N ARG A 210 20.65 69.16 27.32
CA ARG A 210 20.59 70.44 28.05
C ARG A 210 21.94 71.16 28.09
N GLU A 211 23.06 70.41 28.10
CA GLU A 211 24.40 70.99 27.94
C GLU A 211 24.66 71.52 26.53
N LEU A 212 24.14 70.85 25.49
CA LEU A 212 24.27 71.30 24.10
C LEU A 212 23.50 72.61 23.82
N GLU A 213 22.33 72.80 24.43
CA GLU A 213 21.57 74.05 24.31
C GLU A 213 22.24 75.24 25.03
N ALA A 214 22.95 74.99 26.12
CA ALA A 214 23.66 76.03 26.89
C ALA A 214 24.90 76.57 26.18
N TRP A 215 25.49 75.80 25.25
CA TRP A 215 26.66 76.22 24.47
C TRP A 215 26.29 77.03 23.22
N ALA A 216 25.00 77.13 22.89
CA ALA A 216 24.48 77.82 21.72
C ALA A 216 23.95 79.24 22.00
N GLN A 217 24.15 79.79 23.21
CA GLN A 217 23.85 81.18 23.57
C GLN A 217 25.11 82.05 23.70
#